data_AF-A0A0Q0MY43-F1
#
_entry.id   AF-A0A0Q0MY43-F1
#
_cell.length_a   1.000
_cell.length_b   1.000
_cell.length_c   1.000
_cell.angle_alpha   90.00
_cell.angle_beta   90.00
_cell.angle_gamma   90.00
#
_symmetry.space_group_name_H-M   'P 1'
#
loop_
_entity.id
_entity.type
_entity.pdbx_description
1 polymer ?
#
loop_
_entity_poly.entity_id
_entity_poly.type
_entity_poly.pdbx_seq_one_letter_code
_entity_poly.pdbx_strand_id
1 'polypeptide(L)'
;MGGVTITGSIRDAEIEKLNLTKALLKLTRGEFVHDDLEFRCSGLMYSLETDDFSPKGLDIIPLWEGESSITGFYLFDSKPIFIKYYIDDIDSLIPIGKSVSNLVDYLVTEFGENEDELKMILSQ
;
A
#
# COMPACT_ATOMS: atom_id res chain seq x y z
N MET A 1 -17.26 3.52 20.51
CA MET A 1 -17.29 3.68 19.05
C MET A 1 -16.62 2.43 18.52
N GLY A 2 -17.33 1.63 17.72
CA GLY A 2 -16.77 0.38 17.22
C GLY A 2 -15.85 0.67 16.04
N GLY A 3 -14.62 0.16 16.08
CA GLY A 3 -13.68 0.25 14.99
C GLY A 3 -14.24 -0.32 13.71
N VAL A 4 -13.92 0.32 12.59
CA VAL A 4 -14.31 -0.16 11.26
C VAL A 4 -13.20 -1.07 10.76
N THR A 5 -13.38 -2.38 10.83
CA THR A 5 -12.40 -3.28 10.23
C THR A 5 -12.40 -3.10 8.72
N ILE A 6 -11.30 -2.58 8.15
CA ILE A 6 -11.13 -2.53 6.70
C ILE A 6 -10.72 -3.92 6.23
N THR A 7 -11.74 -4.75 5.96
CA THR A 7 -11.54 -6.11 5.45
C THR A 7 -11.79 -6.19 3.94
N GLY A 8 -11.14 -7.19 3.33
CA GLY A 8 -11.35 -7.72 1.97
C GLY A 8 -12.16 -6.87 1.01
N SER A 9 -13.49 -6.99 1.04
CA SER A 9 -14.37 -6.35 0.06
C SER A 9 -14.40 -4.83 0.10
N ILE A 10 -14.28 -4.21 1.28
CA ILE A 10 -14.29 -2.73 1.41
C ILE A 10 -12.96 -2.19 0.90
N ARG A 11 -11.87 -2.83 1.35
CA ARG A 11 -10.52 -2.50 0.92
C ARG A 11 -10.37 -2.60 -0.60
N ASP A 12 -10.79 -3.72 -1.18
CA ASP A 12 -10.66 -3.97 -2.62
C ASP A 12 -11.49 -2.95 -3.41
N ALA A 13 -12.70 -2.60 -2.95
CA ALA A 13 -13.52 -1.58 -3.57
C ALA A 13 -12.88 -0.17 -3.53
N GLU A 14 -12.17 0.17 -2.46
CA GLU A 14 -11.41 1.44 -2.40
C GLU A 14 -10.17 1.41 -3.30
N ILE A 15 -9.47 0.28 -3.37
CA ILE A 15 -8.30 0.10 -4.25
C ILE A 15 -8.71 0.16 -5.72
N GLU A 16 -9.85 -0.40 -6.11
CA GLU A 16 -10.37 -0.34 -7.48
C GLU A 16 -10.56 1.10 -7.98
N LYS A 17 -10.85 2.06 -7.09
CA LYS A 17 -11.00 3.48 -7.44
C LYS A 17 -9.67 4.15 -7.82
N LEU A 18 -8.53 3.56 -7.45
CA LEU A 18 -7.21 4.10 -7.75
C LEU A 18 -6.78 3.86 -9.20
N ASN A 19 -7.52 3.03 -9.96
CA ASN A 19 -7.20 2.68 -11.35
C ASN A 19 -5.75 2.18 -11.51
N LEU A 20 -5.34 1.27 -10.62
CA LEU A 20 -4.01 0.66 -10.64
C LEU A 20 -3.84 -0.27 -11.85
N THR A 21 -2.58 -0.47 -12.25
CA THR A 21 -2.22 -1.51 -13.21
C THR A 21 -2.46 -2.90 -12.61
N LYS A 22 -2.52 -3.94 -13.45
CA LYS A 22 -2.76 -5.30 -12.99
C LYS A 22 -1.64 -5.79 -12.07
N ALA A 23 -0.40 -5.41 -12.38
CA ALA A 23 0.77 -5.65 -11.56
C ALA A 23 0.64 -5.02 -10.16
N LEU A 24 0.31 -3.73 -10.08
CA LEU A 24 0.16 -3.04 -8.80
C LEU A 24 -1.01 -3.61 -7.99
N LEU A 25 -2.13 -3.95 -8.63
CA LEU A 25 -3.25 -4.60 -7.94
C LEU A 25 -2.84 -5.93 -7.32
N LYS A 26 -2.06 -6.75 -8.03
CA LYS A 26 -1.50 -7.99 -7.50
C LYS A 26 -0.58 -7.76 -6.30
N LEU A 27 0.31 -6.76 -6.36
CA LEU A 27 1.17 -6.41 -5.23
C LEU A 27 0.35 -6.03 -3.99
N THR A 28 -0.75 -5.29 -4.14
CA THR A 28 -1.62 -5.00 -3.00
C THR A 28 -2.21 -6.28 -2.38
N ARG A 29 -2.38 -7.35 -3.14
CA ARG A 29 -2.89 -8.62 -2.61
C ARG A 29 -1.79 -9.51 -2.02
N GLY A 30 -0.54 -9.07 -2.06
CA GLY A 30 0.62 -9.90 -1.75
C GLY A 30 0.84 -11.01 -2.79
N GLU A 31 0.30 -10.85 -4.00
CA GLU A 31 0.49 -11.80 -5.08
C GLU A 31 1.80 -11.55 -5.81
N PHE A 32 2.43 -12.63 -6.27
CA PHE A 32 3.65 -12.56 -7.07
C PHE A 32 3.36 -11.99 -8.46
N VAL A 33 4.16 -11.01 -8.84
CA VAL A 33 4.09 -10.36 -10.15
C VAL A 33 5.32 -10.71 -11.01
N HIS A 34 6.45 -10.98 -10.35
CA HIS A 34 7.71 -11.44 -10.93
C HIS A 34 8.56 -12.11 -9.85
N ASP A 35 9.49 -12.98 -10.23
CA ASP A 35 10.40 -13.69 -9.30
C ASP A 35 11.26 -12.70 -8.50
N ASP A 36 11.68 -11.58 -9.10
CA ASP A 36 12.46 -10.52 -8.42
C ASP A 36 11.64 -9.77 -7.33
N LEU A 37 10.32 -9.89 -7.37
CA LEU A 37 9.40 -9.27 -6.42
C LEU A 37 8.78 -10.30 -5.46
N GLU A 38 9.23 -11.56 -5.48
CA GLU A 38 8.66 -12.69 -4.73
C GLU A 38 8.68 -12.49 -3.20
N PHE A 39 9.57 -11.66 -2.65
CA PHE A 39 9.73 -11.51 -1.18
C PHE A 39 9.34 -10.14 -0.63
N ARG A 40 8.77 -9.25 -1.44
CA ARG A 40 8.70 -7.81 -1.11
C ARG A 40 7.39 -7.36 -0.49
N CYS A 41 6.29 -8.03 -0.79
CA CYS A 41 4.96 -7.70 -0.26
C CYS A 41 4.33 -8.97 0.30
N SER A 42 3.95 -8.93 1.58
CA SER A 42 3.07 -9.97 2.12
C SER A 42 1.63 -9.51 1.98
N GLY A 43 0.74 -10.45 1.67
CA GLY A 43 -0.69 -10.20 1.84
C GLY A 43 -0.92 -9.86 3.31
N LEU A 44 -1.82 -8.91 3.59
CA LEU A 44 -2.11 -8.48 4.96
C LEU A 44 -2.41 -9.71 5.84
N MET A 45 -1.50 -10.08 6.75
CA MET A 45 -1.68 -11.22 7.63
C MET A 45 -2.80 -10.96 8.64
N TYR A 46 -3.02 -9.70 8.97
CA TYR A 46 -4.07 -9.26 9.87
C TYR A 46 -5.21 -8.62 9.07
N SER A 47 -6.44 -8.95 9.43
CA SER A 47 -7.55 -8.01 9.17
C SER A 47 -7.22 -6.77 9.99
N LEU A 48 -6.71 -5.71 9.34
CA LEU A 48 -6.34 -4.50 10.04
C LEU A 48 -7.61 -3.88 10.63
N GLU A 49 -7.83 -4.12 11.91
CA GLU A 49 -8.73 -3.28 12.69
C GLU A 49 -8.10 -1.89 12.67
N THR A 50 -8.79 -0.94 12.05
CA THR A 50 -8.28 0.42 11.86
C THR A 50 -7.81 1.04 13.16
N ASP A 51 -8.44 0.67 14.28
CA ASP A 51 -8.19 1.27 15.58
C ASP A 51 -6.82 0.88 16.18
N ASP A 52 -6.29 -0.29 15.83
CA ASP A 52 -5.02 -0.79 16.38
C ASP A 52 -3.81 -0.43 15.51
N PHE A 53 -4.02 -0.24 14.20
CA PHE A 53 -2.94 -0.06 13.23
C PHE A 53 -3.13 1.16 12.32
N SER A 54 -4.08 2.06 12.57
CA SER A 54 -4.17 3.33 11.83
C SER A 54 -3.62 4.51 12.65
N PRO A 55 -2.84 5.39 12.00
CA PRO A 55 -2.46 6.69 12.55
C PRO A 55 -3.68 7.48 13.05
N LYS A 56 -3.52 8.22 14.15
CA LYS A 56 -4.64 8.95 14.76
C LYS A 56 -5.29 9.95 13.80
N GLY A 57 -6.61 9.83 13.66
CA GLY A 57 -7.42 10.78 12.90
C GLY A 57 -7.35 10.63 11.38
N LEU A 58 -6.73 9.56 10.87
CA LEU A 58 -6.72 9.22 9.46
C LEU A 58 -7.45 7.90 9.21
N ASP A 59 -8.25 7.88 8.15
CA ASP A 59 -8.90 6.68 7.64
C ASP A 59 -7.99 6.06 6.57
N ILE A 60 -7.08 5.18 7.00
CA ILE A 60 -6.09 4.57 6.13
C ILE A 60 -6.64 3.30 5.50
N ILE A 61 -6.66 3.26 4.17
CA ILE A 61 -6.85 2.03 3.41
C ILE A 61 -5.48 1.36 3.23
N PRO A 62 -5.26 0.16 3.81
CA PRO A 62 -3.98 -0.53 3.70
C PRO A 62 -3.78 -1.13 2.31
N LEU A 63 -2.59 -0.96 1.75
CA LEU A 63 -2.20 -1.51 0.46
C LEU A 63 -1.44 -2.82 0.63
N TRP A 64 -0.40 -2.87 1.45
CA TRP A 64 0.33 -4.10 1.79
C TRP A 64 1.15 -3.88 3.07
N GLU A 65 1.64 -4.98 3.64
CA GLU A 65 2.53 -4.97 4.79
C GLU A 65 3.93 -5.49 4.42
N GLY A 66 4.92 -4.91 5.09
CA GLY A 66 6.27 -5.46 5.19
C GLY A 66 6.52 -5.99 6.60
N GLU A 67 7.76 -6.36 6.91
CA GLU A 67 8.13 -7.00 8.18
C GLU A 67 7.74 -6.18 9.43
N SER A 68 7.86 -4.85 9.38
CA SER A 68 7.55 -3.95 10.51
C SER A 68 6.85 -2.65 10.10
N SER A 69 6.28 -2.61 8.89
CA SER A 69 5.68 -1.40 8.34
C SER A 69 4.45 -1.71 7.50
N ILE A 70 3.51 -0.77 7.47
CA ILE A 70 2.35 -0.82 6.58
C ILE A 70 2.50 0.27 5.54
N THR A 71 2.23 -0.08 4.28
CA THR A 71 2.02 0.87 3.20
C THR A 71 0.53 0.98 2.95
N GLY A 72 0.02 2.21 2.87
CA GLY A 72 -1.39 2.48 2.70
C GLY A 72 -1.65 3.80 1.99
N PHE A 73 -2.91 4.16 1.88
CA PHE A 73 -3.30 5.49 1.43
C PHE A 73 -4.53 5.98 2.20
N TYR A 74 -4.74 7.29 2.17
CA TYR A 74 -6.00 7.90 2.59
C TYR A 74 -6.45 8.92 1.57
N LEU A 75 -7.73 9.31 1.62
CA LEU A 75 -8.28 10.31 0.73
C LEU A 75 -8.21 11.70 1.38
N PHE A 76 -7.56 12.63 0.68
CA PHE A 76 -7.59 14.06 1.01
C PHE A 76 -8.11 14.83 -0.20
N ASP A 77 -9.21 15.54 -0.05
CA ASP A 77 -9.92 16.21 -1.16
C ASP A 77 -10.18 15.28 -2.36
N SER A 78 -10.65 14.06 -2.08
CA SER A 78 -10.89 13.00 -3.07
C SER A 78 -9.66 12.56 -3.87
N LYS A 79 -8.45 12.90 -3.41
CA LYS A 79 -7.19 12.45 -4.01
C LYS A 79 -6.47 11.50 -3.06
N PRO A 80 -5.88 10.40 -3.57
CA PRO A 80 -5.12 9.49 -2.74
C PRO A 80 -3.81 10.14 -2.29
N ILE A 81 -3.51 10.01 -0.99
CA ILE A 81 -2.22 10.31 -0.40
C ILE A 81 -1.63 8.99 0.07
N PHE A 82 -0.53 8.57 -0.57
CA PHE A 82 0.19 7.35 -0.25
C PHE A 82 1.17 7.59 0.88
N ILE A 83 1.19 6.68 1.84
CA ILE A 83 2.01 6.76 3.04
C ILE A 83 2.59 5.39 3.40
N LYS A 84 3.69 5.43 4.15
CA LYS A 84 4.24 4.32 4.92
C LYS A 84 4.28 4.73 6.39
N TYR A 85 4.09 3.79 7.30
CA TYR A 85 4.33 3.99 8.72
C TYR A 85 4.83 2.68 9.34
N TYR A 86 5.57 2.80 10.44
CA TYR A 86 6.06 1.63 11.18
C TYR A 86 5.04 1.19 12.21
N ILE A 87 4.92 -0.11 12.43
CA ILE A 87 3.97 -0.68 13.40
C ILE A 87 4.31 -0.22 14.82
N ASP A 88 5.60 -0.06 15.13
CA ASP A 88 6.07 0.41 16.43
C ASP A 88 5.94 1.94 16.62
N ASP A 89 5.62 2.68 15.55
CA ASP A 89 5.47 4.14 15.57
C ASP A 89 4.41 4.61 14.54
N ILE A 90 3.17 4.18 14.75
CA ILE A 90 2.07 4.33 13.79
C ILE A 90 1.70 5.79 13.48
N ASP A 91 2.00 6.72 14.38
CA ASP A 91 1.69 8.15 14.21
C ASP A 91 2.79 8.89 13.40
N SER A 92 3.92 8.23 13.13
CA SER A 92 5.04 8.79 12.37
C SER A 92 4.94 8.43 10.89
N LEU A 93 4.22 9.29 10.15
CA LEU A 93 3.92 9.08 8.75
C LEU A 93 5.10 9.45 7.84
N ILE A 94 5.43 8.54 6.93
CA ILE A 94 6.38 8.76 5.84
C ILE A 94 5.58 8.95 4.55
N PRO A 95 5.53 10.17 3.99
CA PRO A 95 4.80 10.42 2.76
C PRO A 95 5.51 9.78 1.56
N ILE A 96 4.78 8.95 0.82
CA ILE A 96 5.24 8.38 -0.47
C ILE A 96 4.90 9.36 -1.60
N GLY A 97 3.67 9.88 -1.61
CA GLY A 97 3.25 10.85 -2.62
C GLY A 97 1.75 10.92 -2.83
N LYS A 98 1.32 11.49 -3.96
CA LYS A 98 -0.10 11.78 -4.25
C LYS A 98 -0.59 11.15 -5.56
N SER A 99 0.22 10.28 -6.15
CA SER A 99 -0.04 9.66 -7.44
C SER A 99 0.47 8.23 -7.46
N VAL A 100 -0.11 7.41 -8.33
CA VAL A 100 0.37 6.05 -8.60
C VAL A 100 1.82 6.06 -9.08
N SER A 101 2.24 7.08 -9.84
CA SER A 101 3.63 7.25 -10.24
C SER A 101 4.58 7.37 -9.04
N ASN A 102 4.19 8.13 -8.01
CA ASN A 102 5.02 8.20 -6.79
C ASN A 102 5.09 6.87 -6.05
N LEU A 103 4.00 6.10 -6.08
CA LEU A 103 3.99 4.76 -5.50
C LEU A 103 4.98 3.84 -6.25
N VAL A 104 4.99 3.90 -7.58
CA VAL A 104 5.95 3.16 -8.42
C VAL A 104 7.38 3.60 -8.14
N ASP A 105 7.65 4.91 -8.10
CA ASP A 105 9.00 5.44 -7.83
C ASP A 105 9.51 5.03 -6.44
N TYR A 106 8.63 4.99 -5.44
CA TYR A 106 8.94 4.47 -4.11
C TYR A 106 9.31 2.99 -4.15
N LEU A 107 8.55 2.16 -4.86
CA LEU A 107 8.87 0.73 -5.02
C LEU A 107 10.25 0.54 -5.68
N VAL A 108 10.56 1.32 -6.72
CA VAL A 108 11.87 1.27 -7.38
C VAL A 108 12.99 1.66 -6.42
N THR A 109 12.82 2.77 -5.70
CA THR A 109 13.86 3.34 -4.83
C THR A 109 14.11 2.47 -3.60
N GLU A 110 13.05 2.03 -2.94
CA GLU A 110 13.13 1.27 -1.69
C GLU A 110 13.67 -0.15 -1.91
N PHE A 111 13.33 -0.77 -3.05
CA PHE A 111 13.70 -2.16 -3.31
C PHE A 111 14.93 -2.32 -4.22
N GLY A 112 15.47 -1.22 -4.74
CA GLY A 112 16.81 -1.19 -5.35
C GLY A 112 16.95 -1.93 -6.67
N GLU A 113 15.84 -2.08 -7.39
CA GLU A 113 15.79 -2.81 -8.66
C GLU A 113 16.13 -1.92 -9.86
N ASN A 114 16.43 -2.54 -11.00
CA ASN A 114 16.60 -1.81 -12.25
C ASN A 114 15.29 -1.09 -12.61
N GLU A 115 15.32 0.24 -12.54
CA GLU A 115 14.17 1.12 -12.75
C GLU A 115 13.42 0.82 -14.06
N ASP A 116 14.14 0.53 -15.15
CA ASP A 116 13.54 0.26 -16.46
C ASP A 116 12.79 -1.07 -16.49
N GLU A 117 13.36 -2.11 -15.87
CA GLU A 117 12.77 -3.44 -15.78
C GLU A 117 11.54 -3.43 -14.86
N LEU A 118 11.65 -2.75 -13.72
CA LEU A 118 10.52 -2.62 -12.80
C LEU A 118 9.38 -1.82 -13.43
N LYS A 119 9.68 -0.72 -14.12
CA LYS A 119 8.66 0.06 -14.85
C LYS A 119 7.99 -0.77 -15.93
N MET A 120 8.72 -1.64 -16.63
CA MET A 120 8.13 -2.57 -17.60
C MET A 120 7.17 -3.57 -16.97
N ILE A 121 7.51 -4.12 -15.79
CA ILE A 121 6.67 -5.08 -15.07
C ILE A 121 5.42 -4.37 -14.50
N LEU A 122 5.60 -3.19 -13.91
CA LEU A 122 4.54 -2.46 -13.20
C LEU A 122 3.60 -1.67 -14.11
N SER A 123 3.99 -1.37 -15.35
CA SER A 123 3.15 -0.64 -16.32
C SER A 123 2.16 -1.51 -17.09
N GLN A 124 2.21 -2.85 -16.91
CA GLN A 124 1.30 -3.84 -17.51
C GLN A 124 0.06 -4.11 -16.64
#